data_AF-A0A6N8NPY4-F1
#
_entry.id   AF-A0A6N8NPY4-F1
#
_cell.length_a   1.000
_cell.length_b   1.000
_cell.length_c   1.000
_cell.angle_alpha   90.00
_cell.angle_beta   90.00
_cell.angle_gamma   90.00
#
_symmetry.space_group_name_H-M   'P 1'
#
loop_
_entity.id
_entity.type
_entity.pdbx_description
1 polymer ?
#
loop_
_entity_poly.entity_id
_entity_poly.type
_entity_poly.pdbx_seq_one_letter_code
_entity_poly.pdbx_strand_id
1 'polypeptide(L)'
;DIIRLWKFPKEMKEFTIDQQKNMIAFSGSHFRLPLLLRVSDKRVEPLPESEYSAPLRFQLADFAPRDNFVWVDRCYKMAQLWAPELALSTDWCVSQGQLGGQQIVQHVDKTMWKGKTAFKDTVIDMARYKSNVDTLKIVDNDIRYKADSFIFNVAGAPEEVKQFSGISRPESWGRWSNAQLGDEVKIEYKHPLPKKFDLVITAKAYGNNASRPIPVRVGNE
;
A
#
# COMPACT_ATOMS: atom_id res chain seq x y z
N ASP A 1 26.13 -2.36 15.22
CA ASP A 1 25.62 -3.29 14.18
C ASP A 1 24.98 -4.55 14.75
N ILE A 2 23.71 -4.46 15.15
CA ILE A 2 22.91 -5.57 15.69
C ILE A 2 22.44 -6.54 14.58
N ILE A 3 22.55 -6.13 13.30
CA ILE A 3 22.08 -6.90 12.14
C ILE A 3 22.95 -8.14 11.85
N ARG A 4 24.22 -8.18 12.30
CA ARG A 4 25.13 -9.33 12.10
C ARG A 4 24.78 -10.58 12.93
N LEU A 5 23.93 -10.45 13.95
CA LEU A 5 23.55 -11.56 14.84
C LEU A 5 22.39 -12.41 14.30
N TRP A 6 21.71 -11.94 13.25
CA TRP A 6 20.60 -12.67 12.62
C TRP A 6 21.14 -13.52 11.46
N LYS A 7 21.06 -14.86 11.59
CA LYS A 7 21.36 -15.79 10.48
C LYS A 7 20.26 -15.67 9.41
N PHE A 8 20.39 -14.72 8.51
CA PHE A 8 19.42 -14.57 7.41
C PHE A 8 19.52 -15.75 6.43
N PRO A 9 18.38 -16.21 5.90
CA PRO A 9 18.39 -17.22 4.85
C PRO A 9 19.22 -16.81 3.64
N LYS A 10 19.96 -17.76 3.06
CA LYS A 10 20.72 -17.54 1.83
C LYS A 10 19.84 -17.54 0.58
N GLU A 11 18.71 -18.25 0.64
CA GLU A 11 17.78 -18.42 -0.47
C GLU A 11 16.34 -18.37 0.02
N MET A 12 15.41 -18.02 -0.87
CA MET A 12 13.97 -18.06 -0.66
C MET A 12 13.31 -18.65 -1.90
N LYS A 13 13.35 -19.97 -2.09
CA LYS A 13 12.73 -20.64 -3.26
C LYS A 13 11.22 -20.77 -3.10
N GLU A 14 10.78 -21.14 -1.91
CA GLU A 14 9.38 -21.29 -1.53
C GLU A 14 9.11 -20.54 -0.23
N PHE A 15 7.89 -20.05 -0.07
CA PHE A 15 7.47 -19.34 1.12
C PHE A 15 5.99 -19.53 1.39
N THR A 16 5.59 -19.26 2.62
CA THR A 16 4.20 -19.34 3.07
C THR A 16 3.77 -18.02 3.68
N ILE A 17 2.52 -17.64 3.47
CA ILE A 17 1.88 -16.49 4.12
C ILE A 17 0.74 -17.03 4.97
N ASP A 18 0.74 -16.65 6.25
CA ASP A 18 -0.33 -16.87 7.22
C ASP A 18 -1.04 -15.53 7.45
N GLN A 19 -2.23 -15.37 6.88
CA GLN A 19 -3.01 -14.14 6.97
C GLN A 19 -3.54 -13.88 8.38
N GLN A 20 -3.81 -14.94 9.17
CA GLN A 20 -4.33 -14.79 10.53
C GLN A 20 -3.23 -14.29 11.47
N LYS A 21 -2.00 -14.78 11.29
CA LYS A 21 -0.86 -14.37 12.10
C LYS A 21 -0.16 -13.12 11.56
N ASN A 22 -0.49 -12.68 10.34
CA ASN A 22 0.24 -11.66 9.60
C ASN A 22 1.74 -12.00 9.54
N MET A 23 2.05 -13.22 9.09
CA MET A 23 3.41 -13.74 9.04
C MET A 23 3.74 -14.29 7.67
N ILE A 24 4.99 -14.12 7.26
CA ILE A 24 5.61 -14.87 6.17
C ILE A 24 6.67 -15.81 6.74
N ALA A 25 6.76 -17.02 6.19
CA ALA A 25 7.79 -17.98 6.55
C ALA A 25 8.51 -18.52 5.30
N PHE A 26 9.83 -18.57 5.37
CA PHE A 26 10.69 -19.14 4.33
C PHE A 26 12.01 -19.61 4.95
N SER A 27 12.56 -20.72 4.44
CA SER A 27 13.88 -21.24 4.83
C SER A 27 14.08 -21.36 6.36
N GLY A 28 13.03 -21.76 7.08
CA GLY A 28 13.04 -21.93 8.54
C GLY A 28 12.92 -20.64 9.37
N SER A 29 12.84 -19.48 8.70
CA SER A 29 12.68 -18.17 9.35
C SER A 29 11.25 -17.66 9.22
N HIS A 30 10.83 -16.83 10.17
CA HIS A 30 9.51 -16.22 10.23
C HIS A 30 9.63 -14.70 10.41
N PHE A 31 8.87 -13.94 9.64
CA PHE A 31 8.85 -12.48 9.68
C PHE A 31 7.42 -11.95 9.73
N ARG A 32 7.24 -10.81 10.41
CA ARG A 32 5.95 -10.10 10.47
C ARG A 32 5.69 -9.40 9.13
N LEU A 33 4.42 -9.32 8.78
CA LEU A 33 3.92 -8.54 7.64
C LEU A 33 3.43 -7.15 8.09
N PRO A 34 3.48 -6.13 7.22
CA PRO A 34 3.97 -6.16 5.84
C PRO A 34 5.51 -6.26 5.75
N LEU A 35 6.04 -6.77 4.63
CA LEU A 35 7.47 -6.99 4.48
C LEU A 35 7.94 -6.79 3.03
N LEU A 36 9.06 -6.11 2.87
CA LEU A 36 9.85 -6.10 1.63
C LEU A 36 11.09 -6.97 1.82
N LEU A 37 11.45 -7.74 0.81
CA LEU A 37 12.64 -8.57 0.77
C LEU A 37 13.46 -8.22 -0.45
N ARG A 38 14.74 -7.88 -0.28
CA ARG A 38 15.71 -7.87 -1.38
C ARG A 38 16.30 -9.27 -1.50
N VAL A 39 16.17 -9.88 -2.67
CA VAL A 39 16.62 -11.25 -2.93
C VAL A 39 17.82 -11.22 -3.86
N SER A 40 18.87 -11.96 -3.49
CA SER A 40 20.06 -12.15 -4.32
C SER A 40 20.55 -13.59 -4.16
N ASP A 41 21.46 -14.02 -5.03
CA ASP A 41 22.05 -15.37 -4.96
C ASP A 41 22.81 -15.64 -3.67
N LYS A 42 23.23 -14.58 -2.96
CA LYS A 42 24.07 -14.68 -1.76
C LYS A 42 23.30 -14.51 -0.47
N ARG A 43 22.18 -13.79 -0.49
CA ARG A 43 21.39 -13.44 0.70
C ARG A 43 19.98 -12.99 0.37
N VAL A 44 19.08 -13.23 1.31
CA VAL A 44 17.75 -12.60 1.40
C VAL A 44 17.78 -11.57 2.52
N GLU A 45 17.60 -10.30 2.16
CA GLU A 45 17.60 -9.18 3.11
C GLU A 45 16.16 -8.71 3.39
N PRO A 46 15.68 -8.86 4.63
CA PRO A 46 14.38 -8.34 5.03
C PRO A 46 14.44 -6.85 5.37
N LEU A 47 13.50 -6.11 4.83
CA LEU A 47 13.31 -4.66 4.96
C LEU A 47 11.90 -4.43 5.53
N PRO A 48 11.74 -4.46 6.87
CA PRO A 48 10.44 -4.27 7.50
C PRO A 48 10.00 -2.80 7.46
N GLU A 49 8.70 -2.59 7.64
CA GLU A 49 8.14 -1.28 7.98
C GLU A 49 8.06 -1.14 9.51
N SER A 50 8.43 0.03 10.01
CA SER A 50 8.50 0.42 11.42
C SER A 50 8.28 1.93 11.53
N GLU A 51 8.07 2.42 12.76
CA GLU A 51 7.89 3.85 13.04
C GLU A 51 9.06 4.72 12.54
N TYR A 52 10.28 4.16 12.52
CA TYR A 52 11.50 4.87 12.13
C TYR A 52 11.96 4.57 10.70
N SER A 53 11.24 3.74 9.95
CA SER A 53 11.60 3.40 8.57
C SER A 53 10.60 4.00 7.58
N ALA A 54 11.07 4.35 6.39
CA ALA A 54 10.19 4.76 5.32
C ALA A 54 9.17 3.66 4.97
N PRO A 55 7.97 4.00 4.45
CA PRO A 55 7.03 3.00 3.97
C PRO A 55 7.65 2.09 2.91
N LEU A 56 7.20 0.83 2.82
CA LEU A 56 7.83 -0.19 1.95
C LEU A 56 7.95 0.25 0.48
N ARG A 57 6.99 1.02 -0.03
CA ARG A 57 7.03 1.60 -1.38
C ARG A 57 8.24 2.52 -1.60
N PHE A 58 8.58 3.34 -0.61
CA PHE A 58 9.74 4.22 -0.68
C PHE A 58 11.03 3.41 -0.57
N GLN A 59 11.08 2.41 0.32
CA GLN A 59 12.23 1.51 0.43
C GLN A 59 12.48 0.73 -0.87
N LEU A 60 11.41 0.25 -1.52
CA LEU A 60 11.49 -0.41 -2.83
C LEU A 60 11.97 0.56 -3.91
N ALA A 61 11.57 1.84 -3.86
CA ALA A 61 12.00 2.84 -4.84
C ALA A 61 13.51 3.16 -4.82
N ASP A 62 14.24 2.69 -3.80
CA ASP A 62 15.70 2.79 -3.70
C ASP A 62 16.43 1.55 -4.26
N PHE A 63 15.70 0.56 -4.78
CA PHE A 63 16.29 -0.63 -5.39
C PHE A 63 16.89 -0.32 -6.76
N ALA A 64 18.01 -0.96 -7.08
CA ALA A 64 18.57 -0.87 -8.43
C ALA A 64 17.63 -1.54 -9.46
N PRO A 65 17.71 -1.19 -10.75
CA PRO A 65 16.79 -1.72 -11.78
C PRO A 65 16.73 -3.26 -11.84
N ARG A 66 17.83 -3.94 -11.48
CA ARG A 66 18.00 -5.41 -11.50
C ARG A 66 17.83 -6.08 -10.13
N ASP A 67 17.62 -5.32 -9.07
CA ASP A 67 17.44 -5.93 -7.75
C ASP A 67 16.14 -6.73 -7.73
N ASN A 68 16.26 -8.03 -7.39
CA ASN A 68 15.09 -8.87 -7.22
C ASN A 68 14.41 -8.54 -5.90
N PHE A 69 13.09 -8.46 -5.91
CA PHE A 69 12.32 -8.20 -4.72
C PHE A 69 11.15 -9.17 -4.56
N VAL A 70 10.78 -9.40 -3.30
CA VAL A 70 9.45 -9.91 -2.91
C VAL A 70 8.84 -8.90 -1.95
N TRP A 71 7.66 -8.40 -2.26
CA TRP A 71 6.93 -7.43 -1.45
C TRP A 71 5.57 -8.01 -1.07
N VAL A 72 5.32 -8.14 0.23
CA VAL A 72 4.05 -8.63 0.77
C VAL A 72 3.39 -7.52 1.58
N ASP A 73 2.24 -7.04 1.09
CA ASP A 73 1.51 -5.91 1.65
C ASP A 73 0.05 -5.92 1.18
N ARG A 74 -0.71 -4.91 1.56
CA ARG A 74 -2.08 -4.70 1.09
C ARG A 74 -2.10 -4.48 -0.42
N CYS A 75 -3.03 -5.13 -1.10
CA CYS A 75 -3.12 -5.14 -2.56
C CYS A 75 -3.11 -3.73 -3.15
N TYR A 76 -3.93 -2.80 -2.63
CA TYR A 76 -4.02 -1.43 -3.15
C TYR A 76 -2.66 -0.70 -3.26
N LYS A 77 -1.65 -1.04 -2.45
CA LYS A 77 -0.34 -0.37 -2.49
C LYS A 77 0.49 -0.74 -3.72
N MET A 78 0.41 -1.99 -4.18
CA MET A 78 1.17 -2.50 -5.35
C MET A 78 0.32 -2.56 -6.62
N ALA A 79 -0.99 -2.79 -6.44
CA ALA A 79 -1.95 -2.94 -7.53
C ALA A 79 -2.13 -1.67 -8.36
N GLN A 80 -1.95 -0.50 -7.75
CA GLN A 80 -1.92 0.79 -8.46
C GLN A 80 -0.81 0.86 -9.53
N LEU A 81 0.25 0.05 -9.39
CA LEU A 81 1.35 0.00 -10.36
C LEU A 81 1.15 -1.12 -11.38
N TRP A 82 0.79 -2.32 -10.92
CA TRP A 82 0.97 -3.54 -11.72
C TRP A 82 -0.25 -4.46 -11.80
N ALA A 83 -1.35 -4.16 -11.11
CA ALA A 83 -2.57 -4.98 -11.11
C ALA A 83 -3.82 -4.13 -10.83
N PRO A 84 -4.25 -3.28 -11.77
CA PRO A 84 -5.30 -2.29 -11.55
C PRO A 84 -6.63 -2.89 -11.07
N GLU A 85 -6.91 -4.15 -11.40
CA GLU A 85 -8.08 -4.90 -10.92
C GLU A 85 -8.11 -5.12 -9.41
N LEU A 86 -6.97 -4.98 -8.72
CA LEU A 86 -6.83 -5.07 -7.26
C LEU A 86 -6.55 -3.71 -6.59
N ALA A 87 -6.64 -2.60 -7.33
CA ALA A 87 -6.22 -1.27 -6.87
C ALA A 87 -7.01 -0.72 -5.66
N LEU A 88 -8.19 -1.29 -5.40
CA LEU A 88 -9.05 -0.95 -4.26
C LEU A 88 -9.16 -2.09 -3.22
N SER A 89 -8.45 -3.21 -3.41
CA SER A 89 -8.49 -4.32 -2.47
C SER A 89 -7.60 -4.06 -1.25
N THR A 90 -8.16 -4.34 -0.07
CA THR A 90 -7.44 -4.32 1.22
C THR A 90 -6.94 -5.71 1.63
N ASP A 91 -7.07 -6.70 0.75
CA ASP A 91 -6.53 -8.04 0.96
C ASP A 91 -5.01 -8.02 0.90
N TRP A 92 -4.39 -9.15 1.27
CA TRP A 92 -2.96 -9.33 1.13
C TRP A 92 -2.62 -9.67 -0.32
N CYS A 93 -1.57 -9.05 -0.84
CA CYS A 93 -0.98 -9.40 -2.12
C CYS A 93 0.52 -9.63 -1.96
N VAL A 94 1.06 -10.40 -2.90
CA VAL A 94 2.50 -10.56 -3.10
C VAL A 94 2.87 -9.99 -4.45
N SER A 95 3.82 -9.07 -4.47
CA SER A 95 4.51 -8.69 -5.69
C SER A 95 5.92 -9.26 -5.71
N GLN A 96 6.38 -9.73 -6.85
CA GLN A 96 7.78 -10.12 -7.03
C GLN A 96 8.29 -9.79 -8.43
N GLY A 97 9.58 -9.50 -8.55
CA GLY A 97 10.21 -9.13 -9.81
C GLY A 97 11.41 -8.22 -9.65
N GLN A 98 11.65 -7.39 -10.66
CA GLN A 98 12.72 -6.37 -10.69
C GLN A 98 12.10 -5.06 -11.16
N LEU A 99 12.43 -3.90 -10.60
CA LEU A 99 11.78 -2.63 -10.99
C LEU A 99 12.01 -2.23 -12.46
N GLY A 100 13.15 -2.59 -13.04
CA GLY A 100 13.41 -2.39 -14.47
C GLY A 100 12.97 -3.57 -15.35
N GLY A 101 12.56 -4.68 -14.75
CA GLY A 101 12.16 -5.91 -15.45
C GLY A 101 10.65 -6.14 -15.45
N GLN A 102 10.24 -7.40 -15.37
CA GLN A 102 8.84 -7.78 -15.12
C GLN A 102 8.55 -7.83 -13.62
N GLN A 103 7.33 -7.41 -13.26
CA GLN A 103 6.74 -7.56 -11.93
C GLN A 103 5.46 -8.37 -12.08
N ILE A 104 5.20 -9.25 -11.13
CA ILE A 104 3.92 -9.96 -11.02
C ILE A 104 3.30 -9.64 -9.67
N VAL A 105 1.98 -9.46 -9.66
CA VAL A 105 1.19 -9.32 -8.44
C VAL A 105 0.27 -10.52 -8.35
N GLN A 106 0.22 -11.13 -7.16
CA GLN A 106 -0.64 -12.27 -6.87
C GLN A 106 -1.47 -11.98 -5.63
N HIS A 107 -2.77 -12.16 -5.74
CA HIS A 107 -3.68 -12.09 -4.60
C HIS A 107 -3.46 -13.29 -3.67
N VAL A 108 -3.36 -13.02 -2.37
CA VAL A 108 -3.32 -14.05 -1.32
C VAL A 108 -4.76 -14.45 -1.01
N ASP A 109 -5.29 -15.38 -1.79
CA ASP A 109 -6.69 -15.81 -1.77
C ASP A 109 -7.04 -16.82 -0.65
N LYS A 110 -6.04 -17.22 0.14
CA LYS A 110 -6.16 -18.26 1.17
C LYS A 110 -5.51 -17.81 2.46
N THR A 111 -6.06 -18.27 3.58
CA THR A 111 -5.51 -18.03 4.92
C THR A 111 -4.05 -18.52 5.05
N MET A 112 -3.78 -19.70 4.49
CA MET A 112 -2.44 -20.25 4.33
C MET A 112 -2.11 -20.32 2.85
N TRP A 113 -1.34 -19.36 2.37
CA TRP A 113 -0.97 -19.25 0.96
C TRP A 113 0.48 -19.69 0.74
N LYS A 114 0.74 -20.37 -0.38
CA LYS A 114 2.08 -20.88 -0.74
C LYS A 114 2.55 -20.18 -2.00
N GLY A 115 3.74 -19.59 -1.93
CA GLY A 115 4.39 -18.92 -3.05
C GLY A 115 5.72 -19.56 -3.40
N LYS A 116 6.16 -19.31 -4.63
CA LYS A 116 7.52 -19.59 -5.09
C LYS A 116 8.12 -18.32 -5.65
N THR A 117 9.42 -18.13 -5.43
CA THR A 117 10.12 -17.04 -6.10
C THR A 117 10.41 -17.42 -7.54
N ALA A 118 10.16 -16.47 -8.45
CA ALA A 118 10.39 -16.66 -9.87
C ALA A 118 10.89 -15.35 -10.49
N PHE A 119 12.21 -15.14 -10.43
CA PHE A 119 12.85 -14.01 -11.09
C PHE A 119 13.29 -14.43 -12.48
N LYS A 120 12.66 -13.84 -13.50
CA LYS A 120 13.07 -14.04 -14.89
C LYS A 120 14.15 -13.03 -15.24
N ASP A 121 15.20 -13.49 -15.91
CA ASP A 121 16.12 -12.59 -16.60
C ASP A 121 15.36 -11.90 -17.73
N THR A 122 15.01 -10.64 -17.49
CA THR A 122 14.27 -9.81 -18.44
C THR A 122 15.14 -8.64 -18.88
N VAL A 123 14.89 -8.16 -20.10
CA VAL A 123 15.55 -6.96 -20.59
C VAL A 123 15.14 -5.80 -19.69
N ILE A 124 16.15 -5.10 -19.16
CA ILE A 124 15.94 -3.96 -18.28
C ILE A 124 15.52 -2.76 -19.12
N ASP A 125 14.36 -2.22 -18.78
CA ASP A 125 13.74 -1.05 -19.36
C ASP A 125 13.87 0.12 -18.38
N MET A 126 14.74 1.07 -18.71
CA MET A 126 15.00 2.23 -17.85
C MET A 126 13.83 3.21 -17.79
N ALA A 127 12.98 3.26 -18.81
CA ALA A 127 11.79 4.11 -18.80
C ALA A 127 10.75 3.53 -17.84
N ARG A 128 10.55 2.20 -17.89
CA ARG A 128 9.71 1.49 -16.92
C ARG A 128 10.24 1.61 -15.50
N TYR A 129 11.55 1.42 -15.31
CA TYR A 129 12.19 1.60 -14.01
C TYR A 129 11.89 2.99 -13.44
N LYS A 130 12.11 4.04 -14.24
CA LYS A 130 11.85 5.42 -13.83
C LYS A 130 10.38 5.63 -13.49
N SER A 131 9.45 5.16 -14.32
CA SER A 131 8.01 5.27 -14.07
C SER A 131 7.59 4.55 -12.78
N ASN A 132 8.12 3.35 -12.54
CA ASN A 132 7.88 2.61 -11.30
C ASN A 132 8.39 3.38 -10.07
N VAL A 133 9.64 3.88 -10.11
CA VAL A 133 10.23 4.65 -9.01
C VAL A 133 9.45 5.94 -8.74
N ASP A 134 9.08 6.68 -9.79
CA ASP A 134 8.31 7.92 -9.67
C ASP A 134 6.94 7.63 -9.03
N THR A 135 6.26 6.56 -9.46
CA THR A 135 4.96 6.14 -8.90
C THR A 135 5.06 5.67 -7.44
N LEU A 136 6.08 4.86 -7.11
CA LEU A 136 6.32 4.40 -5.74
C LEU A 136 6.59 5.54 -4.75
N LYS A 137 7.02 6.72 -5.24
CA LYS A 137 7.33 7.90 -4.43
C LYS A 137 6.17 8.89 -4.29
N ILE A 138 5.05 8.72 -5.00
CA ILE A 138 3.85 9.57 -4.87
C ILE A 138 3.36 9.53 -3.42
N VAL A 139 3.25 10.67 -2.72
CA VAL A 139 2.76 10.69 -1.34
C VAL A 139 1.29 10.25 -1.26
N ASP A 140 0.86 9.64 -0.16
CA ASP A 140 -0.47 9.01 -0.06
C ASP A 140 -1.63 9.95 -0.40
N ASN A 141 -1.48 11.26 -0.16
CA ASN A 141 -2.50 12.28 -0.47
C ASN A 141 -2.59 12.65 -1.96
N ASP A 142 -1.56 12.33 -2.75
CA ASP A 142 -1.49 12.64 -4.17
C ASP A 142 -1.89 11.45 -5.05
N ILE A 143 -2.05 10.27 -4.43
CA ILE A 143 -2.54 9.07 -5.11
C ILE A 143 -3.99 9.29 -5.57
N ARG A 144 -4.27 8.93 -6.83
CA ARG A 144 -5.62 8.96 -7.41
C ARG A 144 -5.99 7.59 -7.97
N TYR A 145 -7.24 7.16 -7.74
CA TYR A 145 -7.76 5.89 -8.21
C TYR A 145 -9.11 6.05 -8.90
N LYS A 146 -9.45 5.11 -9.78
CA LYS A 146 -10.75 5.08 -10.45
C LYS A 146 -11.81 4.49 -9.51
N ALA A 147 -12.71 5.34 -9.02
CA ALA A 147 -13.87 4.95 -8.22
C ALA A 147 -14.95 6.03 -8.33
N ASP A 148 -16.21 5.66 -8.07
CA ASP A 148 -17.35 6.56 -8.00
C ASP A 148 -17.55 7.20 -6.62
N SER A 149 -16.77 6.76 -5.63
CA SER A 149 -16.93 7.12 -4.23
C SER A 149 -15.57 7.17 -3.53
N PHE A 150 -15.47 8.02 -2.50
CA PHE A 150 -14.26 8.09 -1.70
C PHE A 150 -14.16 6.85 -0.80
N ILE A 151 -13.19 5.99 -1.09
CA ILE A 151 -12.89 4.78 -0.33
C ILE A 151 -11.88 5.11 0.77
N PHE A 152 -12.35 5.21 2.01
CA PHE A 152 -11.50 5.69 3.11
C PHE A 152 -10.44 4.67 3.58
N ASN A 153 -10.64 3.37 3.39
CA ASN A 153 -9.69 2.34 3.86
C ASN A 153 -8.52 2.05 2.90
N VAL A 154 -8.37 2.82 1.81
CA VAL A 154 -7.24 2.73 0.87
C VAL A 154 -6.54 4.08 0.74
N ALA A 155 -5.27 4.11 0.37
CA ALA A 155 -4.51 5.35 0.16
C ALA A 155 -5.01 6.14 -1.07
N GLY A 156 -4.89 7.47 -1.03
CA GLY A 156 -5.38 8.35 -2.09
C GLY A 156 -6.86 8.72 -2.02
N ALA A 157 -7.38 9.18 -3.16
CA ALA A 157 -8.77 9.57 -3.38
C ALA A 157 -9.22 9.26 -4.83
N PRO A 158 -10.52 9.33 -5.14
CA PRO A 158 -11.02 9.22 -6.51
C PRO A 158 -10.40 10.25 -7.45
N GLU A 159 -10.33 9.95 -8.75
CA GLU A 159 -9.78 10.84 -9.77
C GLU A 159 -10.47 12.21 -9.84
N GLU A 160 -11.75 12.31 -9.44
CA GLU A 160 -12.54 13.53 -9.39
C GLU A 160 -12.14 14.43 -8.22
N VAL A 161 -11.46 13.90 -7.20
CA VAL A 161 -10.97 14.67 -6.05
C VAL A 161 -9.69 15.40 -6.43
N LYS A 162 -9.72 16.72 -6.30
CA LYS A 162 -8.56 17.59 -6.49
C LYS A 162 -7.61 17.48 -5.29
N GLN A 163 -8.14 17.65 -4.08
CA GLN A 163 -7.36 17.57 -2.85
C GLN A 163 -8.24 17.17 -1.66
N PHE A 164 -7.62 16.64 -0.62
CA PHE A 164 -8.29 16.32 0.64
C PHE A 164 -7.36 16.52 1.83
N SER A 165 -7.93 16.81 3.01
CA SER A 165 -7.19 17.05 4.25
C SER A 165 -8.02 16.67 5.49
N GLY A 166 -7.40 16.69 6.67
CA GLY A 166 -8.08 16.43 7.94
C GLY A 166 -8.38 14.95 8.21
N ILE A 167 -7.81 14.02 7.45
CA ILE A 167 -7.98 12.56 7.64
C ILE A 167 -6.66 11.84 7.91
N SER A 168 -6.71 10.81 8.75
CA SER A 168 -5.55 9.98 9.11
C SER A 168 -5.07 9.09 7.98
N ARG A 169 -4.01 8.32 8.26
CA ARG A 169 -3.61 7.17 7.43
C ARG A 169 -4.74 6.13 7.35
N PRO A 170 -4.87 5.41 6.23
CA PRO A 170 -5.88 4.37 6.06
C PRO A 170 -5.67 3.20 7.02
N GLU A 171 -6.78 2.71 7.56
CA GLU A 171 -6.90 1.49 8.34
C GLU A 171 -7.88 0.54 7.66
N SER A 172 -7.84 -0.75 8.02
CA SER A 172 -8.69 -1.78 7.39
C SER A 172 -10.19 -1.47 7.37
N TRP A 173 -10.67 -0.73 8.37
CA TRP A 173 -12.08 -0.37 8.55
C TRP A 173 -12.42 1.05 8.09
N GLY A 174 -11.44 1.89 7.71
CA GLY A 174 -11.68 3.28 7.33
C GLY A 174 -10.54 4.22 7.70
N ARG A 175 -10.87 5.48 8.04
CA ARG A 175 -9.94 6.51 8.52
C ARG A 175 -10.59 7.36 9.59
N TRP A 176 -9.75 7.95 10.43
CA TRP A 176 -10.17 8.96 11.39
C TRP A 176 -10.19 10.34 10.75
N SER A 177 -11.19 11.16 11.08
CA SER A 177 -11.03 12.61 11.09
C SER A 177 -9.98 12.96 12.15
N ASN A 178 -8.95 13.72 11.80
CA ASN A 178 -7.83 13.98 12.69
C ASN A 178 -7.59 15.50 12.82
N ALA A 179 -7.91 16.03 14.01
CA ALA A 179 -7.75 17.44 14.35
C ALA A 179 -6.29 17.94 14.28
N GLN A 180 -5.29 17.06 14.41
CA GLN A 180 -3.89 17.43 14.22
C GLN A 180 -3.54 17.66 12.74
N LEU A 181 -4.37 17.14 11.82
CA LEU A 181 -4.19 17.27 10.37
C LEU A 181 -5.15 18.29 9.73
N GLY A 182 -6.05 18.87 10.52
CA GLY A 182 -7.01 19.89 10.12
C GLY A 182 -8.24 19.91 11.03
N ASP A 183 -8.79 21.10 11.26
CA ASP A 183 -9.98 21.31 12.11
C ASP A 183 -11.24 20.67 11.53
N GLU A 184 -11.28 20.45 10.21
CA GLU A 184 -12.35 19.78 9.48
C GLU A 184 -11.79 18.80 8.45
N VAL A 185 -12.59 17.79 8.09
CA VAL A 185 -12.34 16.97 6.91
C VAL A 185 -12.77 17.77 5.70
N LYS A 186 -11.81 18.10 4.83
CA LYS A 186 -12.07 18.82 3.59
C LYS A 186 -11.79 17.94 2.40
N ILE A 187 -12.74 17.88 1.47
CA ILE A 187 -12.61 17.19 0.18
C ILE A 187 -13.00 18.19 -0.90
N GLU A 188 -12.05 18.54 -1.76
CA GLU A 188 -12.26 19.45 -2.89
C GLU A 188 -12.29 18.64 -4.18
N TYR A 189 -13.34 18.83 -4.97
CA TYR A 189 -13.50 18.19 -6.28
C TYR A 189 -12.87 19.05 -7.39
N LYS A 190 -12.40 18.41 -8.46
CA LYS A 190 -11.83 19.07 -9.65
C LYS A 190 -12.88 19.90 -10.40
N HIS A 191 -14.13 19.46 -10.37
CA HIS A 191 -15.26 20.14 -10.98
C HIS A 191 -16.30 20.51 -9.92
N PRO A 192 -17.10 21.56 -10.14
CA PRO A 192 -18.21 21.89 -9.26
C PRO A 192 -19.15 20.69 -9.07
N LEU A 193 -19.59 20.48 -7.83
CA LEU A 193 -20.63 19.49 -7.54
C LEU A 193 -21.92 19.86 -8.27
N PRO A 194 -22.76 18.87 -8.64
CA PRO A 194 -24.08 19.13 -9.17
C PRO A 194 -24.90 20.02 -8.22
N LYS A 195 -25.81 20.84 -8.76
CA LYS A 195 -26.71 21.69 -7.95
C LYS A 195 -27.62 20.88 -7.00
N LYS A 196 -27.87 19.62 -7.33
CA LYS A 196 -28.67 18.68 -6.54
C LYS A 196 -27.96 17.34 -6.58
N PHE A 197 -27.69 16.79 -5.40
CA PHE A 197 -27.06 15.49 -5.25
C PHE A 197 -27.37 14.95 -3.85
N ASP A 198 -27.21 13.65 -3.68
CA ASP A 198 -27.29 12.99 -2.39
C ASP A 198 -25.88 12.80 -1.83
N LEU A 199 -25.67 13.21 -0.58
CA LEU A 199 -24.45 12.93 0.15
C LEU A 199 -24.67 11.72 1.06
N VAL A 200 -23.97 10.63 0.76
CA VAL A 200 -23.97 9.42 1.60
C VAL A 200 -22.60 9.29 2.25
N ILE A 201 -22.58 9.32 3.59
CA ILE A 201 -21.36 9.12 4.38
C ILE A 201 -21.61 7.96 5.35
N THR A 202 -20.76 6.94 5.29
CA THR A 202 -20.71 5.90 6.30
C THR A 202 -19.63 6.27 7.31
N ALA A 203 -20.05 6.68 8.50
CA ALA A 203 -19.14 7.07 9.58
C ALA A 203 -19.66 6.60 10.94
N LYS A 204 -18.74 6.43 11.90
CA LYS A 204 -19.05 6.13 13.29
C LYS A 204 -18.37 7.17 14.17
N ALA A 205 -19.15 7.83 15.02
CA ALA A 205 -18.61 8.76 16.01
C ALA A 205 -17.92 8.00 17.17
N TYR A 206 -16.92 8.63 17.77
CA TYR A 206 -16.14 8.08 18.88
C TYR A 206 -16.12 9.03 20.09
N GLY A 207 -16.15 8.44 21.29
CA GLY A 207 -16.05 9.17 22.56
C GLY A 207 -17.09 10.28 22.70
N ASN A 208 -16.64 11.47 23.04
CA ASN A 208 -17.51 12.64 23.28
C ASN A 208 -18.27 13.13 22.05
N ASN A 209 -17.89 12.67 20.85
CA ASN A 209 -18.61 12.97 19.61
C ASN A 209 -19.78 12.01 19.37
N ALA A 210 -19.89 10.91 20.13
CA ALA A 210 -21.04 10.01 20.05
C ALA A 210 -22.33 10.77 20.32
N SER A 211 -23.35 10.52 19.50
CA SER A 211 -24.66 11.19 19.55
C SER A 211 -24.65 12.71 19.32
N ARG A 212 -23.53 13.30 18.88
CA ARG A 212 -23.50 14.69 18.42
C ARG A 212 -23.82 14.77 16.93
N PRO A 213 -24.47 15.85 16.46
CA PRO A 213 -24.60 16.11 15.04
C PRO A 213 -23.22 16.20 14.37
N ILE A 214 -23.13 15.69 13.15
CA ILE A 214 -21.94 15.84 12.30
C ILE A 214 -22.25 17.01 11.35
N PRO A 215 -21.73 18.22 11.60
CA PRO A 215 -21.95 19.34 10.70
C PRO A 215 -21.29 19.04 9.35
N VAL A 216 -22.03 19.30 8.28
CA VAL A 216 -21.57 19.16 6.90
C VAL A 216 -21.81 20.48 6.20
N ARG A 217 -20.80 20.93 5.46
CA ARG A 217 -20.85 22.14 4.63
C ARG A 217 -20.52 21.76 3.19
N VAL A 218 -21.33 22.24 2.25
CA VAL A 218 -21.17 21.97 0.82
C VAL A 218 -21.01 23.29 0.08
N GLY A 219 -19.80 23.54 -0.42
CA GLY A 219 -19.48 24.84 -1.01
C GLY A 219 -19.54 25.94 0.04
N ASN A 220 -20.44 26.90 -0.15
CA ASN A 220 -20.64 28.04 0.76
C ASN A 220 -21.89 27.89 1.63
N GLU A 221 -22.57 26.74 1.59
CA GLU A 221 -23.79 26.43 2.35
C GLU A 221 -23.54 25.41 3.46
#